data_AF-A0A177DUH8-F1
#
_entry.id   AF-A0A177DUH8-F1
#
_cell.length_a   1.000
_cell.length_b   1.000
_cell.length_c   1.000
_cell.angle_alpha   90.00
_cell.angle_beta   90.00
_cell.angle_gamma   90.00
#
_symmetry.space_group_name_H-M   'P 1'
#
loop_
_entity.id
_entity.type
_entity.pdbx_description
1 polymer ?
#
loop_
_entity_poly.entity_id
_entity_poly.type
_entity_poly.pdbx_seq_one_letter_code
_entity_poly.pdbx_strand_id
1 'polypeptide(L)'
;MIPENILPSDTELPQGPGLAPYWKRDRDRQSTTYPLFVVGSSELERDIRCMNSTILDDLEGLSTIPRLYQTLFYRTREFATTVRKLVDVEPASWAHAACLLVDWSVNVLRHKEVRLERFLHSQRESLYWILDDALLRICVDQWDPPQPTTPSSPSTKSHKSPSSSSSSSSTPQAVPWDIATTPILPALSRARGLMPLWHALDLEERERWELNCLDPQGRYFDAGWFRRSTKFLHQSTRIHEVWRTLRRWGDGQLPAELANAIMEDVAKFEGLPMCDLRTQYFTKKAVNQGAVSYFREEMDC
;
A
#
# COMPACT_ATOMS: atom_id res chain seq x y z
N MET A 1 -5.72 -35.85 42.25
CA MET A 1 -5.70 -37.22 42.79
C MET A 1 -6.01 -38.18 41.67
N ILE A 2 -4.95 -38.64 40.99
CA ILE A 2 -4.91 -39.73 40.00
C ILE A 2 -3.55 -40.41 40.30
N PRO A 3 -3.48 -41.75 40.41
CA PRO A 3 -2.39 -42.40 41.12
C PRO A 3 -1.11 -42.51 40.28
N GLU A 4 0.00 -42.31 40.97
CA GLU A 4 1.33 -42.85 40.65
C GLU A 4 1.24 -44.37 40.50
N ASN A 5 1.93 -44.93 39.51
CA ASN A 5 2.66 -46.19 39.70
C ASN A 5 3.54 -46.63 38.52
N ILE A 6 4.78 -46.98 38.90
CA ILE A 6 5.58 -48.12 38.45
C ILE A 6 6.43 -47.94 37.17
N LEU A 7 7.71 -47.62 37.42
CA LEU A 7 8.89 -48.05 36.67
C LEU A 7 9.06 -49.59 36.72
N PRO A 8 9.59 -50.18 35.64
CA PRO A 8 10.67 -51.16 35.78
C PRO A 8 11.81 -50.85 34.79
N SER A 9 13.04 -50.66 35.27
CA SER A 9 14.04 -51.69 35.56
C SER A 9 15.07 -51.81 34.42
N ASP A 10 16.31 -51.61 34.84
CA ASP A 10 17.55 -51.71 34.09
C ASP A 10 17.62 -52.97 33.21
N THR A 11 17.90 -52.77 31.93
CA THR A 11 18.35 -53.84 31.04
C THR A 11 19.84 -53.65 30.81
N GLU A 12 20.63 -54.44 31.52
CA GLU A 12 22.08 -54.57 31.35
C GLU A 12 22.38 -55.10 29.94
N LEU A 13 23.18 -54.34 29.17
CA LEU A 13 23.72 -54.77 27.89
C LEU A 13 25.01 -55.60 28.11
N PRO A 14 25.21 -56.71 27.37
CA PRO A 14 26.37 -57.56 27.53
C PRO A 14 27.65 -56.90 27.02
N GLN A 15 28.68 -56.91 27.86
CA GLN A 15 30.05 -56.52 27.53
C GLN A 15 30.65 -57.51 26.53
N GLY A 16 30.85 -57.05 25.29
CA GLY A 16 31.60 -57.78 24.27
C GLY A 16 33.12 -57.62 24.43
N PRO A 17 33.91 -58.62 24.00
CA PRO A 17 35.36 -58.65 24.20
C PRO A 17 36.09 -57.59 23.37
N GLY A 18 37.09 -56.97 24.01
CA GLY A 18 37.83 -55.81 23.54
C GLY A 18 38.53 -55.99 22.18
N LEU A 19 38.19 -55.09 21.27
CA LEU A 19 39.01 -54.73 20.12
C LEU A 19 39.90 -53.56 20.52
N ALA A 20 41.20 -53.83 20.57
CA ALA A 20 42.22 -52.84 20.85
C ALA A 20 42.21 -51.70 19.80
N PRO A 21 42.47 -50.45 20.20
CA PRO A 21 42.46 -49.30 19.30
C PRO A 21 43.59 -49.39 18.26
N TYR A 22 43.21 -49.47 16.98
CA TYR A 22 44.08 -49.45 15.81
C TYR A 22 44.59 -48.02 15.51
N TRP A 23 45.22 -47.36 16.48
CA TRP A 23 45.79 -46.01 16.30
C TRP A 23 47.24 -45.91 16.77
N LYS A 24 47.96 -47.04 16.83
CA LYS A 24 49.41 -47.08 17.04
C LYS A 24 50.09 -47.58 15.77
N ARG A 25 50.30 -46.68 14.81
CA ARG A 25 51.37 -46.81 13.81
C ARG A 25 51.90 -45.43 13.44
N ASP A 26 53.21 -45.32 13.62
CA ASP A 26 54.14 -44.47 12.89
C ASP A 26 54.13 -42.96 13.22
N ARG A 27 54.63 -42.67 14.42
CA ARG A 27 55.66 -41.63 14.57
C ARG A 27 56.86 -42.07 13.74
N ASP A 28 57.11 -41.33 12.67
CA ASP A 28 58.40 -41.10 11.99
C ASP A 28 58.17 -40.99 10.48
N ARG A 29 57.47 -39.93 10.08
CA ARG A 29 57.61 -39.37 8.73
C ARG A 29 57.95 -37.90 8.83
N GLN A 30 59.16 -37.64 8.35
CA GLN A 30 59.83 -36.38 8.19
C GLN A 30 58.91 -35.29 7.65
N SER A 31 59.07 -34.11 8.26
CA SER A 31 58.57 -32.82 7.84
C SER A 31 58.68 -32.63 6.33
N THR A 32 57.57 -32.88 5.64
CA THR A 32 57.32 -32.27 4.34
C THR A 32 56.38 -31.12 4.65
N THR A 33 56.97 -29.95 4.87
CA THR A 33 56.24 -28.68 4.98
C THR A 33 55.59 -28.40 3.64
N TYR A 34 54.41 -28.98 3.42
CA TYR A 34 53.49 -28.45 2.44
C TYR A 34 53.01 -27.10 2.98
N PRO A 35 52.99 -26.04 2.17
CA PRO A 35 52.26 -24.84 2.55
C PRO A 35 50.81 -25.27 2.74
N LEU A 36 50.40 -25.37 4.00
CA LEU A 36 48.99 -25.34 4.38
C LEU A 36 48.48 -24.00 3.87
N PHE A 37 47.92 -24.02 2.67
CA PHE A 37 46.92 -23.05 2.28
C PHE A 37 45.86 -23.14 3.37
N VAL A 38 45.90 -22.18 4.29
CA VAL A 38 44.76 -21.81 5.11
C VAL A 38 43.75 -21.24 4.13
N VAL A 39 43.10 -22.13 3.36
CA VAL A 39 41.80 -21.85 2.78
C VAL A 39 40.94 -21.62 4.00
N GLY A 40 40.67 -20.34 4.28
CA GLY A 40 40.10 -19.91 5.55
C GLY A 40 38.82 -20.69 5.82
N SER A 41 38.61 -21.10 7.09
CA SER A 41 37.34 -21.70 7.57
C SER A 41 36.11 -20.98 6.98
N SER A 42 36.23 -19.68 6.74
CA SER A 42 35.21 -18.83 6.12
C SER A 42 34.82 -19.20 4.68
N GLU A 43 35.75 -19.66 3.83
CA GLU A 43 35.43 -20.02 2.44
C GLU A 43 34.66 -21.35 2.39
N LEU A 44 35.13 -22.35 3.13
CA LEU A 44 34.43 -23.63 3.27
C LEU A 44 33.06 -23.46 3.93
N GLU A 45 32.95 -22.64 4.98
CA GLU A 45 31.66 -22.31 5.60
C GLU A 45 30.71 -21.59 4.63
N ARG A 46 31.23 -20.68 3.81
CA ARG A 46 30.44 -19.99 2.78
C ARG A 46 29.98 -20.96 1.71
N ASP A 47 30.84 -21.86 1.25
CA ASP A 47 30.52 -22.85 0.21
C ASP A 47 29.49 -23.88 0.73
N ILE A 48 29.65 -24.35 1.97
CA ILE A 48 28.66 -25.21 2.65
C ILE A 48 27.31 -24.48 2.79
N ARG A 49 27.30 -23.20 3.17
CA ARG A 49 26.06 -22.40 3.21
C ARG A 49 25.44 -22.25 1.82
N CYS A 50 26.25 -21.99 0.81
CA CYS A 50 25.79 -21.80 -0.57
C CYS A 50 25.18 -23.09 -1.13
N MET A 51 25.83 -24.24 -0.88
CA MET A 51 25.33 -25.57 -1.29
C MET A 51 24.01 -25.95 -0.60
N ASN A 52 23.82 -25.53 0.65
CA ASN A 52 22.61 -25.83 1.41
C ASN A 52 21.54 -24.74 1.31
N SER A 53 21.82 -23.62 0.64
CA SER A 53 20.92 -22.45 0.60
C SER A 53 19.52 -22.80 0.12
N THR A 54 19.41 -23.58 -0.96
CA THR A 54 18.11 -24.01 -1.50
C THR A 54 17.28 -24.83 -0.52
N ILE A 55 17.91 -25.74 0.25
CA ILE A 55 17.22 -26.56 1.24
C ILE A 55 16.78 -25.69 2.43
N LEU A 56 17.64 -24.77 2.87
CA LEU A 56 17.32 -23.84 3.95
C LEU A 56 16.19 -22.88 3.54
N ASP A 57 16.22 -22.38 2.32
CA ASP A 57 15.17 -21.54 1.73
C ASP A 57 13.84 -22.28 1.64
N ASP A 58 13.85 -23.56 1.27
CA ASP A 58 12.66 -24.41 1.23
C ASP A 58 12.10 -24.69 2.63
N LEU A 59 12.96 -24.97 3.61
CA LEU A 59 12.57 -25.22 5.01
C LEU A 59 11.91 -23.98 5.65
N GLU A 60 12.40 -22.77 5.32
CA GLU A 60 11.81 -21.50 5.76
C GLU A 60 10.58 -21.07 4.93
N GLY A 61 10.27 -21.82 3.87
CA GLY A 61 9.16 -21.59 2.94
C GLY A 61 9.40 -20.45 1.96
N LEU A 62 10.62 -19.96 1.80
CA LEU A 62 10.97 -18.85 0.92
C LEU A 62 10.69 -19.16 -0.55
N SER A 63 10.83 -20.42 -0.97
CA SER A 63 10.52 -20.86 -2.33
C SER A 63 9.04 -20.72 -2.71
N THR A 64 8.15 -20.61 -1.72
CA THR A 64 6.71 -20.39 -1.96
C THR A 64 6.36 -18.92 -2.16
N ILE A 65 7.22 -17.99 -1.73
CA ILE A 65 6.97 -16.54 -1.77
C ILE A 65 6.66 -16.06 -3.19
N PRO A 66 7.43 -16.41 -4.24
CA PRO A 66 7.12 -15.94 -5.60
C PRO A 66 5.72 -16.36 -6.07
N ARG A 67 5.29 -17.58 -5.73
CA ARG A 67 3.95 -18.11 -6.09
C ARG A 67 2.85 -17.40 -5.31
N LEU A 68 3.08 -17.16 -4.01
CA LEU A 68 2.14 -16.43 -3.16
C LEU A 68 1.98 -14.98 -3.64
N TYR A 69 3.09 -14.31 -3.93
CA TYR A 69 3.09 -12.96 -4.51
C TYR A 69 2.33 -12.92 -5.83
N GLN A 70 2.62 -13.83 -6.76
CA GLN A 70 1.93 -13.88 -8.05
C GLN A 70 0.41 -14.04 -7.87
N THR A 71 0.00 -14.93 -6.97
CA THR A 71 -1.42 -15.15 -6.65
C THR A 71 -2.05 -13.89 -6.05
N LEU A 72 -1.43 -13.29 -5.04
CA LEU A 72 -1.92 -12.07 -4.40
C LEU A 72 -1.97 -10.89 -5.37
N PHE A 73 -0.99 -10.76 -6.25
CA PHE A 73 -0.95 -9.71 -7.26
C PHE A 73 -2.14 -9.82 -8.21
N TYR A 74 -2.41 -11.01 -8.75
CA TYR A 74 -3.58 -11.22 -9.61
C TYR A 74 -4.89 -10.99 -8.89
N ARG A 75 -5.04 -11.51 -7.67
CA ARG A 75 -6.26 -11.32 -6.86
C ARG A 75 -6.50 -9.87 -6.48
N THR A 76 -5.44 -9.14 -6.11
CA THR A 76 -5.54 -7.71 -5.78
C THR A 76 -5.97 -6.90 -7.00
N ARG A 77 -5.43 -7.23 -8.19
CA ARG A 77 -5.85 -6.59 -9.45
C ARG A 77 -7.29 -6.91 -9.81
N GLU A 78 -7.69 -8.18 -9.72
CA GLU A 78 -9.05 -8.64 -9.97
C GLU A 78 -10.04 -7.95 -9.01
N PHE A 79 -9.71 -7.93 -7.72
CA PHE A 79 -10.49 -7.24 -6.69
C PHE A 79 -10.65 -5.75 -6.99
N ALA A 80 -9.55 -5.03 -7.26
CA ALA A 80 -9.60 -3.61 -7.60
C ALA A 80 -10.47 -3.32 -8.82
N THR A 81 -10.40 -4.15 -9.87
CA THR A 81 -11.29 -4.01 -11.04
C THR A 81 -12.75 -4.31 -10.72
N THR A 82 -13.01 -5.26 -9.83
CA THR A 82 -14.37 -5.62 -9.40
C THR A 82 -15.00 -4.51 -8.58
N VAL A 83 -14.24 -3.90 -7.67
CA VAL A 83 -14.69 -2.72 -6.90
C VAL A 83 -15.05 -1.57 -7.83
N ARG A 84 -14.27 -1.32 -8.88
CA ARG A 84 -14.62 -0.29 -9.88
C ARG A 84 -15.92 -0.59 -10.61
N LYS A 85 -16.11 -1.83 -11.07
CA LYS A 85 -17.38 -2.27 -11.68
C LYS A 85 -18.56 -2.12 -10.72
N LEU A 86 -18.35 -2.36 -9.43
CA LEU A 86 -19.39 -2.16 -8.41
C LEU A 86 -19.81 -0.69 -8.33
N VAL A 87 -18.85 0.24 -8.37
CA VAL A 87 -19.14 1.69 -8.43
C VAL A 87 -19.91 2.06 -9.69
N ASP A 88 -19.58 1.46 -10.84
CA ASP A 88 -20.29 1.73 -12.10
C ASP A 88 -21.76 1.27 -12.05
N VAL A 89 -22.05 0.17 -11.32
CA VAL A 89 -23.40 -0.36 -11.15
C VAL A 89 -24.20 0.41 -10.10
N GLU A 90 -23.55 0.78 -8.99
CA GLU A 90 -24.18 1.49 -7.88
C GLU A 90 -23.37 2.75 -7.51
N PRO A 91 -23.51 3.84 -8.28
CA PRO A 91 -22.72 5.06 -8.06
C PRO A 91 -23.05 5.73 -6.72
N ALA A 92 -24.26 5.53 -6.17
CA ALA A 92 -24.65 6.11 -4.89
C ALA A 92 -23.84 5.55 -3.70
N SER A 93 -23.33 4.33 -3.79
CA SER A 93 -22.58 3.65 -2.73
C SER A 93 -21.06 3.68 -2.94
N TRP A 94 -20.56 4.53 -3.85
CA TRP A 94 -19.16 4.56 -4.27
C TRP A 94 -18.17 4.68 -3.09
N ALA A 95 -18.50 5.47 -2.07
CA ALA A 95 -17.64 5.70 -0.92
C ALA A 95 -17.48 4.43 -0.07
N HIS A 96 -18.53 3.61 0.03
CA HIS A 96 -18.45 2.32 0.71
C HIS A 96 -17.63 1.32 -0.11
N ALA A 97 -17.79 1.30 -1.44
CA ALA A 97 -16.98 0.49 -2.33
C ALA A 97 -15.48 0.87 -2.24
N ALA A 98 -15.18 2.17 -2.14
CA ALA A 98 -13.84 2.69 -1.91
C ALA A 98 -13.23 2.20 -0.58
N CYS A 99 -14.01 2.14 0.50
CA CYS A 99 -13.56 1.58 1.78
C CYS A 99 -13.11 0.11 1.67
N LEU A 100 -13.73 -0.68 0.79
CA LEU A 100 -13.33 -2.08 0.57
C LEU A 100 -11.89 -2.22 0.09
N LEU A 101 -11.35 -1.24 -0.64
CA LEU A 101 -9.94 -1.22 -1.07
C LEU A 101 -9.00 -1.07 0.13
N VAL A 102 -9.36 -0.19 1.06
CA VAL A 102 -8.61 0.00 2.30
C VAL A 102 -8.71 -1.25 3.17
N ASP A 103 -9.91 -1.81 3.32
CA ASP A 103 -10.15 -3.02 4.10
C ASP A 103 -9.42 -4.23 3.53
N TRP A 104 -9.30 -4.37 2.21
CA TRP A 104 -8.48 -5.41 1.58
C TRP A 104 -7.01 -5.29 1.98
N SER A 105 -6.49 -4.06 2.00
CA SER A 105 -5.09 -3.83 2.41
C SER A 105 -4.84 -4.23 3.87
N VAL A 106 -5.83 -4.01 4.75
CA VAL A 106 -5.72 -4.32 6.18
C VAL A 106 -5.98 -5.80 6.46
N ASN A 107 -7.02 -6.39 5.89
CA ASN A 107 -7.50 -7.71 6.29
C ASN A 107 -6.93 -8.84 5.43
N VAL A 108 -6.61 -8.56 4.16
CA VAL A 108 -6.09 -9.58 3.24
C VAL A 108 -4.57 -9.47 3.12
N LEU A 109 -4.05 -8.30 2.76
CA LEU A 109 -2.60 -8.16 2.57
C LEU A 109 -1.83 -8.31 3.89
N ARG A 110 -2.39 -7.86 5.01
CA ARG A 110 -1.79 -7.99 6.35
C ARG A 110 -2.31 -9.18 7.15
N HIS A 111 -2.91 -10.16 6.48
CA HIS A 111 -3.29 -11.40 7.14
C HIS A 111 -2.04 -12.18 7.62
N LYS A 112 -2.12 -12.79 8.80
CA LYS A 112 -0.99 -13.48 9.43
C LYS A 112 -0.43 -14.64 8.59
N GLU A 113 -1.29 -15.27 7.79
CA GLU A 113 -0.89 -16.38 6.91
C GLU A 113 -0.18 -15.91 5.64
N VAL A 114 -0.42 -14.67 5.22
CA VAL A 114 0.23 -14.09 4.02
C VAL A 114 1.68 -13.76 4.30
N ARG A 115 2.00 -13.33 5.53
CA ARG A 115 3.35 -12.92 5.96
C ARG A 115 3.99 -11.96 4.96
N LEU A 116 3.30 -10.87 4.67
CA LEU A 116 3.69 -9.88 3.68
C LEU A 116 5.10 -9.31 3.96
N GLU A 117 5.51 -9.31 5.22
CA GLU A 117 6.82 -8.87 5.73
C GLU A 117 7.98 -9.58 5.00
N ARG A 118 7.75 -10.81 4.52
CA ARG A 118 8.72 -11.63 3.77
C ARG A 118 8.90 -11.19 2.32
N PHE A 119 8.03 -10.34 1.80
CA PHE A 119 8.05 -9.96 0.40
C PHE A 119 9.07 -8.85 0.18
N LEU A 120 9.61 -8.79 -1.04
CA LEU A 120 10.48 -7.68 -1.44
C LEU A 120 9.73 -6.36 -1.29
N HIS A 121 10.46 -5.28 -0.99
CA HIS A 121 9.85 -3.97 -0.84
C HIS A 121 9.05 -3.56 -2.09
N SER A 122 9.64 -3.74 -3.28
CA SER A 122 8.99 -3.45 -4.56
C SER A 122 7.72 -4.28 -4.83
N GLN A 123 7.66 -5.51 -4.32
CA GLN A 123 6.48 -6.37 -4.42
C GLN A 123 5.34 -5.87 -3.52
N ARG A 124 5.67 -5.39 -2.32
CA ARG A 124 4.67 -4.82 -1.41
C ARG A 124 4.14 -3.50 -1.95
N GLU A 125 5.05 -2.66 -2.42
CA GLU A 125 4.73 -1.39 -3.04
C GLU A 125 3.81 -1.59 -4.25
N SER A 126 4.07 -2.58 -5.11
CA SER A 126 3.22 -2.86 -6.26
C SER A 126 1.78 -3.23 -5.85
N LEU A 127 1.60 -3.99 -4.77
CA LEU A 127 0.28 -4.35 -4.25
C LEU A 127 -0.47 -3.13 -3.71
N TYR A 128 0.19 -2.30 -2.91
CA TYR A 128 -0.42 -1.07 -2.39
C TYR A 128 -0.70 -0.07 -3.51
N TRP A 129 0.16 0.01 -4.51
CA TRP A 129 -0.02 0.88 -5.67
C TRP A 129 -1.29 0.51 -6.45
N ILE A 130 -1.59 -0.77 -6.64
CA ILE A 130 -2.83 -1.21 -7.32
C ILE A 130 -4.07 -0.69 -6.58
N LEU A 131 -4.07 -0.80 -5.24
CA LEU A 131 -5.19 -0.36 -4.41
C LEU A 131 -5.30 1.17 -4.36
N ASP A 132 -4.18 1.86 -4.21
CA ASP A 132 -4.12 3.34 -4.21
C ASP A 132 -4.56 3.91 -5.56
N ASP A 133 -4.09 3.33 -6.67
CA ASP A 133 -4.47 3.76 -8.02
C ASP A 133 -5.97 3.52 -8.29
N ALA A 134 -6.53 2.41 -7.79
CA ALA A 134 -7.96 2.13 -7.89
C ALA A 134 -8.79 3.11 -7.06
N LEU A 135 -8.39 3.36 -5.80
CA LEU A 135 -9.08 4.32 -4.93
C LEU A 135 -9.03 5.73 -5.51
N LEU A 136 -7.86 6.16 -5.97
CA LEU A 136 -7.66 7.45 -6.60
C LEU A 136 -8.55 7.62 -7.82
N ARG A 137 -8.64 6.60 -8.70
CA ARG A 137 -9.54 6.66 -9.86
C ARG A 137 -10.99 6.85 -9.45
N ILE A 138 -11.48 6.08 -8.47
CA ILE A 138 -12.85 6.21 -7.96
C ILE A 138 -13.06 7.63 -7.42
N CYS A 139 -12.16 8.13 -6.57
CA CYS A 139 -12.27 9.47 -6.00
C CYS A 139 -12.25 10.56 -7.07
N VAL A 140 -11.40 10.44 -8.09
CA VAL A 140 -11.31 11.43 -9.17
C VAL A 140 -12.51 11.37 -10.11
N ASP A 141 -13.05 10.17 -10.39
CA ASP A 141 -14.21 10.02 -11.24
C ASP A 141 -15.50 10.56 -10.58
N GLN A 142 -15.57 10.52 -9.24
CA GLN A 142 -16.67 11.09 -8.45
C GLN A 142 -16.44 12.55 -8.03
N TRP A 143 -15.25 13.10 -8.31
CA TRP A 143 -14.92 14.48 -7.97
C TRP A 143 -15.42 15.43 -9.05
N ASP A 144 -16.45 16.20 -8.68
CA ASP A 144 -16.92 17.34 -9.47
C ASP A 144 -16.33 18.64 -8.89
N PRO A 145 -15.45 19.36 -9.62
CA PRO A 145 -14.92 20.61 -9.13
C PRO A 145 -16.04 21.65 -9.01
N PRO A 146 -16.10 22.41 -7.90
CA PRO A 146 -17.08 23.48 -7.75
C PRO A 146 -16.89 24.51 -8.86
N GLN A 147 -17.93 24.71 -9.68
CA GLN A 147 -17.88 25.73 -10.73
C GLN A 147 -18.25 27.11 -10.20
N PRO A 148 -17.61 28.19 -10.68
CA PRO A 148 -18.11 29.53 -10.50
C PRO A 148 -19.50 29.61 -11.15
N THR A 149 -20.49 30.06 -10.40
CA THR A 149 -21.80 30.38 -10.96
C THR A 149 -21.61 31.49 -11.97
N THR A 150 -21.65 31.17 -13.27
CA THR A 150 -21.85 32.18 -14.29
C THR A 150 -23.15 32.89 -13.96
N PRO A 151 -23.18 34.23 -13.88
CA PRO A 151 -24.42 34.94 -13.65
C PRO A 151 -25.35 34.58 -14.80
N SER A 152 -26.43 33.85 -14.47
CA SER A 152 -27.56 33.67 -15.37
C SER A 152 -27.90 35.04 -15.92
N SER A 153 -27.80 35.21 -17.24
CA SER A 153 -28.23 36.43 -17.90
C SER A 153 -29.61 36.81 -17.35
N PRO A 154 -29.83 38.06 -16.94
CA PRO A 154 -31.13 38.50 -16.45
C PRO A 154 -32.15 38.20 -17.55
N SER A 155 -33.07 37.29 -17.25
CA SER A 155 -34.22 36.99 -18.08
C SER A 155 -34.93 38.31 -18.41
N THR A 156 -34.78 38.76 -19.65
CA THR A 156 -35.50 39.91 -20.18
C THR A 156 -36.98 39.64 -19.99
N LYS A 157 -37.64 40.50 -19.21
CA LYS A 157 -39.09 40.51 -19.02
C LYS A 157 -39.75 40.49 -20.40
N SER A 158 -40.36 39.38 -20.78
CA SER A 158 -41.31 39.32 -21.88
C SER A 158 -42.63 38.71 -21.38
N HIS A 159 -43.70 39.22 -21.95
CA HIS A 159 -45.06 39.18 -21.47
C HIS A 159 -45.69 37.77 -21.42
N LYS A 160 -46.42 37.51 -20.32
CA LYS A 160 -47.75 36.88 -20.23
C LYS A 160 -48.17 35.92 -21.37
N SER A 161 -48.26 34.62 -21.04
CA SER A 161 -49.43 33.77 -21.35
C SER A 161 -49.43 32.52 -20.43
N PRO A 162 -50.60 32.07 -19.92
CA PRO A 162 -50.70 30.94 -19.01
C PRO A 162 -51.23 29.68 -19.72
N SER A 163 -50.53 28.55 -19.59
CA SER A 163 -51.16 27.21 -19.51
C SER A 163 -50.13 26.11 -19.25
N SER A 164 -50.30 25.47 -18.09
CA SER A 164 -50.19 24.03 -17.81
C SER A 164 -48.86 23.26 -17.94
N SER A 165 -48.69 22.42 -16.90
CA SER A 165 -47.93 21.17 -16.79
C SER A 165 -46.41 21.23 -16.64
N SER A 166 -45.99 21.32 -15.38
CA SER A 166 -45.25 20.27 -14.68
C SER A 166 -44.18 19.49 -15.47
N SER A 167 -42.93 19.86 -15.25
CA SER A 167 -41.86 18.88 -15.06
C SER A 167 -40.75 19.52 -14.22
N SER A 168 -40.99 19.61 -12.92
CA SER A 168 -39.92 19.78 -11.94
C SER A 168 -39.04 18.53 -11.97
N SER A 169 -38.10 18.48 -12.92
CA SER A 169 -36.98 17.55 -12.85
C SER A 169 -36.09 18.03 -11.70
N SER A 170 -36.42 17.57 -10.49
CA SER A 170 -35.52 17.64 -9.35
C SER A 170 -34.27 16.84 -9.73
N THR A 171 -33.25 17.52 -10.24
CA THR A 171 -31.92 16.95 -10.30
C THR A 171 -31.57 16.50 -8.88
N PRO A 172 -31.18 15.23 -8.68
CA PRO A 172 -30.82 14.75 -7.36
C PRO A 172 -29.74 15.68 -6.80
N GLN A 173 -30.05 16.28 -5.65
CA GLN A 173 -29.17 17.24 -5.00
C GLN A 173 -27.86 16.51 -4.68
N ALA A 174 -26.80 16.84 -5.42
CA ALA A 174 -25.50 16.19 -5.26
C ALA A 174 -25.03 16.37 -3.81
N VAL A 175 -24.63 15.26 -3.18
CA VAL A 175 -24.15 15.26 -1.81
C VAL A 175 -22.87 16.09 -1.73
N PRO A 176 -22.74 17.03 -0.77
CA PRO A 176 -21.51 17.78 -0.56
C PRO A 176 -20.28 16.88 -0.43
N TRP A 177 -19.15 17.28 -1.02
CA TRP A 177 -17.96 16.41 -1.12
C TRP A 177 -17.39 15.94 0.22
N ASP A 178 -17.42 16.79 1.23
CA ASP A 178 -17.03 16.46 2.60
C ASP A 178 -17.90 15.34 3.20
N ILE A 179 -19.20 15.38 2.94
CA ILE A 179 -20.13 14.33 3.37
C ILE A 179 -19.88 13.06 2.54
N ALA A 180 -19.68 13.19 1.24
CA ALA A 180 -19.46 12.05 0.34
C ALA A 180 -18.16 11.28 0.66
N THR A 181 -17.09 11.97 1.06
CA THR A 181 -15.80 11.36 1.44
C THR A 181 -15.73 10.90 2.90
N THR A 182 -16.73 11.24 3.72
CA THR A 182 -16.78 10.92 5.15
C THR A 182 -16.56 9.44 5.46
N PRO A 183 -17.03 8.44 4.67
CA PRO A 183 -16.77 7.03 4.97
C PRO A 183 -15.29 6.63 4.81
N ILE A 184 -14.57 7.27 3.89
CA ILE A 184 -13.22 6.88 3.47
C ILE A 184 -12.17 7.37 4.48
N LEU A 185 -12.31 8.60 4.98
CA LEU A 185 -11.33 9.21 5.89
C LEU A 185 -11.15 8.41 7.19
N PRO A 186 -12.20 7.94 7.89
CA PRO A 186 -12.08 7.07 9.05
C PRO A 186 -11.47 5.71 8.71
N ALA A 187 -11.77 5.13 7.54
CA ALA A 187 -11.16 3.86 7.12
C ALA A 187 -9.65 4.02 6.96
N LEU A 188 -9.20 5.06 6.25
CA LEU A 188 -7.79 5.39 6.11
C LEU A 188 -7.12 5.71 7.45
N SER A 189 -7.79 6.48 8.32
CA SER A 189 -7.28 6.83 9.64
C SER A 189 -7.11 5.61 10.55
N ARG A 190 -8.09 4.71 10.60
CA ARG A 190 -8.00 3.45 11.37
C ARG A 190 -6.85 2.58 10.87
N ALA A 191 -6.73 2.41 9.55
CA ALA A 191 -5.65 1.63 8.96
C ALA A 191 -4.28 2.28 9.22
N ARG A 192 -4.17 3.61 9.16
CA ARG A 192 -2.95 4.34 9.53
C ARG A 192 -2.55 4.11 10.99
N GLY A 193 -3.52 3.99 11.89
CA GLY A 193 -3.29 3.62 13.29
C GLY A 193 -2.63 2.25 13.47
N LEU A 194 -2.73 1.35 12.49
CA LEU A 194 -2.10 0.02 12.50
C LEU A 194 -0.68 0.02 11.90
N MET A 195 -0.26 1.09 11.23
CA MET A 195 1.06 1.16 10.60
C MET A 195 2.24 0.96 11.55
N PRO A 196 2.24 1.49 12.80
CA PRO A 196 3.31 1.21 13.74
C PRO A 196 3.46 -0.28 14.06
N LEU A 197 2.34 -1.02 14.15
CA LEU A 197 2.35 -2.46 14.37
C LEU A 197 2.94 -3.20 13.15
N TRP A 198 2.50 -2.84 11.94
CA TRP A 198 3.05 -3.42 10.72
C TRP A 198 4.53 -3.14 10.56
N HIS A 199 4.97 -1.95 10.94
CA HIS A 199 6.37 -1.57 10.93
C HIS A 199 7.20 -2.42 11.91
N ALA A 200 6.69 -2.68 13.11
CA ALA A 200 7.35 -3.55 14.08
C ALA A 200 7.50 -4.99 13.56
N LEU A 201 6.46 -5.56 12.94
CA LEU A 201 6.52 -6.90 12.33
C LEU A 201 7.53 -6.98 11.18
N ASP A 202 7.58 -5.93 10.36
CA ASP A 202 8.56 -5.78 9.29
C ASP A 202 10.00 -5.71 9.84
N LEU A 203 10.22 -5.03 10.97
CA LEU A 203 11.52 -4.96 11.62
C LEU A 203 11.94 -6.31 12.19
N GLU A 204 11.03 -7.01 12.87
CA GLU A 204 11.27 -8.35 13.42
C GLU A 204 11.68 -9.34 12.33
N GLU A 205 10.95 -9.37 11.21
CA GLU A 205 11.30 -10.25 10.09
C GLU A 205 12.65 -9.85 9.47
N ARG A 206 12.97 -8.55 9.38
CA ARG A 206 14.29 -8.11 8.87
C ARG A 206 15.44 -8.49 9.80
N GLU A 207 15.26 -8.35 11.11
CA GLU A 207 16.26 -8.70 12.12
C GLU A 207 16.62 -10.18 12.03
N ARG A 208 15.61 -11.04 11.80
CA ARG A 208 15.79 -12.48 11.58
C ARG A 208 16.72 -12.80 10.40
N TRP A 209 16.76 -11.96 9.36
CA TRP A 209 17.57 -12.19 8.16
C TRP A 209 18.90 -11.41 8.16
N GLU A 210 19.27 -10.76 9.26
CA GLU A 210 20.51 -9.96 9.40
C GLU A 210 20.67 -8.90 8.29
N LEU A 211 19.55 -8.42 7.72
CA LEU A 211 19.57 -7.44 6.64
C LEU A 211 19.80 -6.03 7.20
N ASN A 212 21.06 -5.58 7.15
CA ASN A 212 21.42 -4.19 7.44
C ASN A 212 20.85 -3.25 6.35
N CYS A 213 19.71 -2.60 6.62
CA CYS A 213 19.10 -1.64 5.69
C CYS A 213 18.79 -0.28 6.35
N LEU A 214 18.76 0.77 5.52
CA LEU A 214 19.18 2.15 5.78
C LEU A 214 18.21 3.06 6.57
N ASP A 215 17.05 2.60 7.04
CA ASP A 215 16.11 3.51 7.72
C ASP A 215 15.45 2.90 8.98
N PRO A 216 16.05 3.11 10.17
CA PRO A 216 15.47 2.67 11.45
C PRO A 216 14.20 3.45 11.83
N GLN A 217 13.84 4.51 11.10
CA GLN A 217 12.68 5.35 11.44
C GLN A 217 11.38 4.92 10.78
N GLY A 218 11.39 3.90 9.92
CA GLY A 218 10.16 3.35 9.34
C GLY A 218 9.43 4.26 8.36
N ARG A 219 10.07 5.33 7.88
CA ARG A 219 9.44 6.34 7.00
C ARG A 219 9.04 5.76 5.64
N TYR A 220 9.59 4.62 5.26
CA TYR A 220 9.26 3.94 4.00
C TYR A 220 7.78 3.52 3.92
N PHE A 221 7.12 3.22 5.05
CA PHE A 221 5.71 2.80 5.01
C PHE A 221 4.77 3.96 4.71
N ASP A 222 5.04 5.13 5.30
CA ASP A 222 4.28 6.36 5.09
C ASP A 222 4.43 6.87 3.64
N ALA A 223 5.53 6.53 2.97
CA ALA A 223 5.78 6.94 1.60
C ALA A 223 4.96 6.17 0.55
N GLY A 224 4.55 4.92 0.83
CA GLY A 224 3.94 4.03 -0.18
C GLY A 224 2.44 3.74 0.01
N TRP A 225 1.94 3.69 1.24
CA TRP A 225 0.57 3.23 1.51
C TRP A 225 -0.48 4.34 1.27
N PHE A 226 -1.34 4.17 0.26
CA PHE A 226 -2.42 5.10 -0.12
C PHE A 226 -2.01 6.58 -0.21
N ARG A 227 -0.75 6.86 -0.56
CA ARG A 227 -0.19 8.22 -0.55
C ARG A 227 -0.90 9.13 -1.55
N ARG A 228 -1.18 8.66 -2.77
CA ARG A 228 -1.79 9.49 -3.82
C ARG A 228 -3.24 9.78 -3.49
N SER A 229 -4.01 8.77 -3.09
CA SER A 229 -5.41 8.94 -2.72
C SER A 229 -5.57 9.86 -1.51
N THR A 230 -4.73 9.70 -0.48
CA THR A 230 -4.79 10.55 0.72
C THR A 230 -4.45 12.00 0.38
N LYS A 231 -3.42 12.23 -0.44
CA LYS A 231 -3.06 13.56 -0.91
C LYS A 231 -4.19 14.19 -1.74
N PHE A 232 -4.81 13.43 -2.64
CA PHE A 232 -5.94 13.88 -3.43
C PHE A 232 -7.14 14.24 -2.55
N LEU A 233 -7.51 13.38 -1.60
CA LEU A 233 -8.64 13.62 -0.68
C LEU A 233 -8.42 14.87 0.16
N HIS A 234 -7.20 15.10 0.64
CA HIS A 234 -6.86 16.32 1.36
C HIS A 234 -7.00 17.57 0.49
N GLN A 235 -6.42 17.56 -0.72
CA GLN A 235 -6.48 18.68 -1.65
C GLN A 235 -7.90 18.99 -2.12
N SER A 236 -8.65 17.96 -2.52
CA SER A 236 -10.05 18.10 -2.99
C SER A 236 -10.96 18.62 -1.89
N THR A 237 -10.85 18.08 -0.67
CA THR A 237 -11.62 18.57 0.49
C THR A 237 -11.30 20.03 0.79
N ARG A 238 -10.00 20.39 0.78
CA ARG A 238 -9.59 21.77 1.05
C ARG A 238 -10.11 22.75 0.00
N ILE A 239 -9.98 22.42 -1.28
CA ILE A 239 -10.52 23.23 -2.39
C ILE A 239 -12.04 23.41 -2.22
N HIS A 240 -12.76 22.35 -1.88
CA HIS A 240 -14.20 22.40 -1.65
C HIS A 240 -14.58 23.31 -0.47
N GLU A 241 -13.82 23.29 0.63
CA GLU A 241 -14.03 24.17 1.79
C GLU A 241 -13.84 25.65 1.46
N VAL A 242 -12.79 25.99 0.71
CA VAL A 242 -12.53 27.39 0.30
C VAL A 242 -13.67 27.88 -0.57
N TRP A 243 -14.09 27.09 -1.57
CA TRP A 243 -15.23 27.42 -2.42
C TRP A 243 -16.54 27.59 -1.66
N ARG A 244 -16.80 26.71 -0.68
CA ARG A 244 -17.96 26.85 0.20
C ARG A 244 -17.93 28.14 1.00
N THR A 245 -16.76 28.53 1.50
CA THR A 245 -16.58 29.75 2.29
C THR A 245 -16.80 30.99 1.43
N LEU A 246 -16.24 31.03 0.23
CA LEU A 246 -16.46 32.10 -0.74
C LEU A 246 -17.93 32.26 -1.12
N ARG A 247 -18.65 31.16 -1.35
CA ARG A 247 -20.09 31.20 -1.64
C ARG A 247 -20.92 31.77 -0.48
N ARG A 248 -20.53 31.48 0.78
CA ARG A 248 -21.20 32.03 1.97
C ARG A 248 -20.96 33.53 2.15
N TRP A 249 -19.79 34.04 1.75
CA TRP A 249 -19.44 35.45 1.93
C TRP A 249 -20.04 36.35 0.84
N GLY A 250 -20.30 35.81 -0.34
CA GLY A 250 -20.82 36.59 -1.46
C GLY A 250 -22.33 36.66 -1.58
N ASP A 251 -23.13 35.93 -0.79
CA ASP A 251 -24.57 35.69 -1.10
C ASP A 251 -24.82 35.29 -2.57
N GLY A 252 -23.83 34.67 -3.22
CA GLY A 252 -23.84 34.36 -4.66
C GLY A 252 -23.54 35.54 -5.62
N GLN A 253 -23.14 36.71 -5.12
CA GLN A 253 -22.88 37.92 -5.91
C GLN A 253 -21.41 38.24 -6.18
N LEU A 254 -20.45 37.45 -5.69
CA LEU A 254 -19.05 37.70 -5.99
C LEU A 254 -18.81 37.45 -7.50
N PRO A 255 -18.29 38.43 -8.27
CA PRO A 255 -17.97 38.22 -9.68
C PRO A 255 -17.01 37.03 -9.83
N ALA A 256 -17.22 36.21 -10.86
CA ALA A 256 -16.42 35.00 -11.08
C ALA A 256 -14.92 35.29 -11.15
N GLU A 257 -14.53 36.44 -11.72
CA GLU A 257 -13.14 36.89 -11.79
C GLU A 257 -12.52 37.13 -10.41
N LEU A 258 -13.27 37.75 -9.49
CA LEU A 258 -12.81 38.00 -8.13
C LEU A 258 -12.78 36.71 -7.30
N ALA A 259 -13.76 35.83 -7.48
CA ALA A 259 -13.77 34.51 -6.85
C ALA A 259 -12.56 33.69 -7.27
N ASN A 260 -12.24 33.70 -8.58
CA ASN A 260 -11.05 33.04 -9.11
C ASN A 260 -9.78 33.67 -8.54
N ALA A 261 -9.64 35.00 -8.56
CA ALA A 261 -8.45 35.67 -8.01
C ALA A 261 -8.20 35.31 -6.52
N ILE A 262 -9.26 35.30 -5.69
CA ILE A 262 -9.12 34.89 -4.28
C ILE A 262 -8.76 33.40 -4.16
N MET A 263 -9.39 32.54 -4.96
CA MET A 263 -9.04 31.12 -5.02
C MET A 263 -7.57 30.92 -5.40
N GLU A 264 -7.08 31.68 -6.38
CA GLU A 264 -5.68 31.64 -6.80
C GLU A 264 -4.72 32.04 -5.68
N ASP A 265 -5.03 33.13 -4.96
CA ASP A 265 -4.19 33.62 -3.87
C ASP A 265 -4.19 32.68 -2.67
N VAL A 266 -5.36 32.17 -2.27
CA VAL A 266 -5.50 31.18 -1.19
C VAL A 266 -4.81 29.87 -1.57
N ALA A 267 -4.98 29.40 -2.80
CA ALA A 267 -4.33 28.18 -3.27
C ALA A 267 -2.80 28.31 -3.29
N LYS A 268 -2.26 29.46 -3.75
CA LYS A 268 -0.81 29.74 -3.68
C LYS A 268 -0.32 29.79 -2.24
N PHE A 269 -1.06 30.46 -1.35
CA PHE A 269 -0.71 30.56 0.07
C PHE A 269 -0.68 29.20 0.77
N GLU A 270 -1.64 28.32 0.47
CA GLU A 270 -1.77 26.99 1.09
C GLU A 270 -0.99 25.89 0.36
N GLY A 271 -0.31 26.21 -0.74
CA GLY A 271 0.41 25.22 -1.57
C GLY A 271 -0.53 24.22 -2.27
N LEU A 272 -1.76 24.62 -2.55
CA LEU A 272 -2.72 23.81 -3.29
C LEU A 272 -2.45 23.87 -4.80
N PRO A 273 -2.71 22.78 -5.53
CA PRO A 273 -2.56 22.77 -6.98
C PRO A 273 -3.59 23.70 -7.64
N MET A 274 -3.09 24.57 -8.51
CA MET A 274 -3.88 25.54 -9.28
C MET A 274 -4.54 24.91 -10.52
N CYS A 275 -4.08 23.72 -10.92
CA CYS A 275 -4.60 22.99 -12.06
C CYS A 275 -5.77 22.09 -11.66
N ASP A 276 -6.57 21.69 -12.65
CA ASP A 276 -7.60 20.67 -12.46
C ASP A 276 -6.96 19.39 -11.88
N LEU A 277 -7.40 18.99 -10.68
CA LEU A 277 -6.88 17.81 -9.99
C LEU A 277 -6.95 16.57 -10.90
N ARG A 278 -7.97 16.45 -11.75
CA ARG A 278 -8.07 15.31 -12.67
C ARG A 278 -6.89 15.26 -13.63
N THR A 279 -6.49 16.41 -14.18
CA THR A 279 -5.32 16.52 -15.07
C THR A 279 -4.00 16.31 -14.34
N GLN A 280 -3.92 16.70 -13.06
CA GLN A 280 -2.73 16.52 -12.23
C GLN A 280 -2.47 15.04 -11.92
N TYR A 281 -3.52 14.30 -11.55
CA TYR A 281 -3.40 12.90 -11.14
C TYR A 281 -3.49 11.91 -12.32
N PHE A 282 -4.09 12.32 -13.45
CA PHE A 282 -4.12 11.58 -14.71
C PHE A 282 -3.68 12.45 -15.88
N THR A 283 -2.38 12.71 -15.98
CA THR A 283 -1.82 13.39 -17.16
C THR A 283 -2.05 12.53 -18.41
N LYS A 284 -2.74 13.09 -19.42
CA LYS A 284 -3.08 12.38 -20.69
C LYS A 284 -1.88 11.84 -21.50
N LYS A 285 -0.63 12.09 -21.07
CA LYS A 285 0.60 11.71 -21.81
C LYS A 285 1.12 10.29 -21.57
N ALA A 286 0.48 9.47 -20.74
CA ALA A 286 0.94 8.09 -20.47
C ALA A 286 0.22 7.00 -21.29
N VAL A 287 -0.31 7.30 -22.48
CA VAL A 287 -0.93 6.27 -23.34
C VAL A 287 0.11 5.48 -24.15
N ASN A 288 1.37 5.93 -24.30
CA ASN A 288 2.32 5.21 -25.17
C ASN A 288 3.73 4.95 -24.63
N GLN A 289 4.14 5.44 -23.47
CA GLN A 289 5.47 5.14 -22.94
C GLN A 289 5.45 5.17 -21.40
N GLY A 290 5.95 4.12 -20.75
CA GLY A 290 6.49 4.27 -19.39
C GLY A 290 5.67 3.72 -18.23
N ALA A 291 5.19 2.46 -18.30
CA ALA A 291 4.97 1.67 -17.08
C ALA A 291 6.30 1.34 -16.33
N VAL A 292 7.45 1.80 -16.87
CA VAL A 292 8.80 1.53 -16.36
C VAL A 292 9.54 2.80 -15.90
N SER A 293 9.08 4.01 -16.24
CA SER A 293 9.84 5.24 -15.97
C SER A 293 9.57 5.88 -14.60
N TYR A 294 8.41 5.65 -13.98
CA TYR A 294 8.11 6.23 -12.66
C TYR A 294 8.88 5.57 -11.50
N PHE A 295 9.46 4.38 -11.71
CA PHE A 295 10.29 3.71 -10.70
C PHE A 295 11.72 4.27 -10.60
N ARG A 296 12.15 5.14 -11.54
CA ARG A 296 13.54 5.58 -11.62
C ARG A 296 13.79 7.00 -11.11
N GLU A 297 12.79 7.87 -11.08
CA GLU A 297 13.00 9.29 -10.72
C GLU A 297 12.93 9.60 -9.21
N GLU A 298 12.41 8.70 -8.35
CA GLU A 298 12.35 8.93 -6.90
C GLU A 298 13.37 8.11 -6.07
N MET A 299 14.30 7.37 -6.70
CA MET A 299 15.36 6.60 -6.00
C MET A 299 16.76 7.24 -6.00
N ASP A 300 16.91 8.46 -6.54
CA ASP A 300 18.18 9.22 -6.51
C ASP A 300 18.23 10.24 -5.33
N CYS A 301 17.82 9.83 -4.13
CA CYS A 301 18.03 10.57 -2.87
C CYS A 301 18.48 9.62 -1.75
#